data_AF-A0A382VHY9-F1
#
_entry.id   AF-A0A382VHY9-F1
#
_cell.length_a   1.000
_cell.length_b   1.000
_cell.length_c   1.000
_cell.angle_alpha   90.00
_cell.angle_beta   90.00
_cell.angle_gamma   90.00
#
_symmetry.space_group_name_H-M   'P 1'
#
loop_
_entity.id
_entity.type
_entity.pdbx_description
1 polymer ?
#
loop_
_entity_poly.entity_id
_entity_poly.type
_entity_poly.pdbx_seq_one_letter_code
_entity_poly.pdbx_strand_id
1 'polypeptide(L)'
;MDSIPNNWYSSIPEGIDWDTPSTSASSWLSKSMAIRLASRGGRFLLRTIILNIDEDRREISFRGGGMVSSGVEPYDELYDFR
;
A
#
# COMPACT_ATOMS: atom_id res chain seq x y z
N MET A 1 -14.06 23.77 3.66
CA MET A 1 -14.49 22.43 4.08
C MET A 1 -14.42 21.57 2.83
N ASP A 2 -13.35 20.83 2.66
CA ASP A 2 -13.14 20.04 1.45
C ASP A 2 -13.95 18.75 1.57
N SER A 3 -14.97 18.62 0.73
CA SER A 3 -15.82 17.44 0.68
C SER A 3 -14.99 16.23 0.25
N ILE A 4 -14.99 15.18 1.07
CA ILE A 4 -14.42 13.89 0.73
C ILE A 4 -15.06 13.40 -0.58
N PRO A 5 -14.28 13.04 -1.62
CA PRO A 5 -14.84 12.65 -2.92
C PRO A 5 -15.81 11.47 -2.81
N ASN A 6 -16.83 11.45 -3.66
CA ASN A 6 -17.69 10.28 -3.81
C ASN A 6 -16.82 9.07 -4.21
N ASN A 7 -16.94 7.97 -3.46
CA ASN A 7 -16.09 6.76 -3.51
C ASN A 7 -14.76 6.85 -2.74
N TRP A 8 -14.52 7.91 -1.98
CA TRP A 8 -13.42 7.93 -1.03
C TRP A 8 -13.85 7.28 0.27
N TYR A 9 -13.26 6.13 0.50
CA TYR A 9 -13.50 5.35 1.68
C TYR A 9 -12.67 5.87 2.87
N SER A 10 -13.34 6.52 3.81
CA SER A 10 -12.73 7.06 5.04
C SER A 10 -12.69 6.07 6.22
N SER A 11 -13.42 4.95 6.13
CA SER A 11 -13.54 3.94 7.18
C SER A 11 -13.64 2.55 6.59
N ILE A 12 -13.06 1.54 7.25
CA ILE A 12 -13.17 0.14 6.84
C ILE A 12 -14.63 -0.32 7.05
N PRO A 13 -15.32 -0.87 6.05
CA PRO A 13 -16.66 -1.40 6.21
C PRO A 13 -16.65 -2.62 7.13
N GLU A 14 -17.66 -2.74 7.99
CA GLU A 14 -17.75 -3.82 8.99
C GLU A 14 -17.92 -5.22 8.37
N GLY A 15 -18.31 -5.31 7.09
CA GLY A 15 -18.48 -6.56 6.37
C GLY A 15 -17.78 -6.53 5.01
N ILE A 16 -16.62 -7.15 4.92
CA ILE A 16 -16.12 -7.68 3.65
C ILE A 16 -16.75 -9.06 3.53
N ASP A 17 -17.55 -9.29 2.48
CA ASP A 17 -18.09 -10.61 2.18
C ASP A 17 -16.92 -11.59 1.99
N TRP A 18 -16.81 -12.56 2.90
CA TRP A 18 -15.73 -13.54 2.95
C TRP A 18 -15.85 -14.61 1.86
N ASP A 19 -17.07 -14.87 1.39
CA ASP A 19 -17.37 -15.94 0.43
C ASP A 19 -17.22 -15.49 -1.02
N THR A 20 -17.12 -14.18 -1.26
CA THR A 20 -16.94 -13.62 -2.60
C THR A 20 -15.64 -12.80 -2.65
N PRO A 21 -14.53 -13.37 -3.17
CA PRO A 21 -13.30 -12.62 -3.41
C PRO A 21 -13.56 -11.56 -4.49
N SER A 22 -13.99 -10.39 -4.05
CA SER A 22 -14.18 -9.25 -4.94
C SER A 22 -12.90 -8.43 -5.00
N THR A 23 -12.63 -7.82 -6.16
CA THR A 23 -11.56 -6.81 -6.31
C THR A 23 -11.69 -5.69 -5.27
N SER A 24 -12.92 -5.42 -4.81
CA SER A 24 -13.21 -4.51 -3.70
C SER A 24 -12.66 -5.03 -2.37
N ALA A 25 -12.91 -6.29 -2.02
CA ALA A 25 -12.40 -6.92 -0.80
C ALA A 25 -10.86 -6.90 -0.70
N SER A 26 -10.17 -7.24 -1.79
CA SER A 26 -8.70 -7.19 -1.82
C SER A 26 -8.17 -5.75 -1.71
N SER A 27 -8.82 -4.79 -2.39
CA SER A 27 -8.47 -3.37 -2.27
C SER A 27 -8.63 -2.86 -0.83
N TRP A 28 -9.68 -3.30 -0.14
CA TRP A 28 -9.94 -2.95 1.25
C TRP A 28 -8.93 -3.53 2.21
N LEU A 29 -8.56 -4.80 2.05
CA LEU A 29 -7.53 -5.40 2.86
C LEU A 29 -6.22 -4.62 2.69
N SER A 30 -5.76 -4.40 1.46
CA SER A 30 -4.54 -3.64 1.18
C SER A 30 -4.55 -2.23 1.78
N LYS A 31 -5.68 -1.51 1.67
CA LYS A 31 -5.85 -0.18 2.30
C LYS A 31 -5.81 -0.26 3.82
N SER A 32 -6.51 -1.21 4.43
CA SER A 32 -6.54 -1.38 5.89
C SER A 32 -5.17 -1.75 6.46
N MET A 33 -4.42 -2.61 5.76
CA MET A 33 -3.04 -2.96 6.11
C MET A 33 -2.12 -1.75 5.98
N ALA A 34 -2.22 -0.98 4.89
CA ALA A 34 -1.44 0.24 4.72
C ALA A 34 -1.69 1.25 5.85
N ILE A 35 -2.95 1.48 6.24
CA ILE A 35 -3.30 2.35 7.38
C ILE A 35 -2.71 1.82 8.68
N ARG A 36 -2.84 0.52 8.97
CA ARG A 36 -2.32 -0.12 10.20
C ARG A 36 -0.79 -0.13 10.27
N LEU A 37 -0.11 -0.21 9.14
CA LEU A 37 1.35 -0.10 9.06
C LEU A 37 1.78 1.34 9.26
N ALA A 38 1.11 2.31 8.61
CA ALA A 38 1.40 3.73 8.79
C ALA A 38 1.22 4.17 10.25
N SER A 39 0.16 3.70 10.93
CA SER A 39 -0.06 4.02 12.35
C SER A 39 1.00 3.44 13.29
N ARG A 40 1.76 2.44 12.84
CA ARG A 40 2.92 1.85 13.54
C ARG A 40 4.26 2.47 13.12
N GLY A 41 4.24 3.53 12.31
CA GLY A 41 5.44 4.19 11.81
C GLY A 41 5.97 3.68 10.47
N GLY A 42 5.22 2.80 9.79
CA GLY A 42 5.54 2.35 8.43
C GLY A 42 5.55 3.51 7.44
N ARG A 43 6.57 3.55 6.59
CA ARG A 43 6.75 4.62 5.59
C ARG A 43 6.37 4.09 4.21
N PHE A 44 5.41 4.74 3.56
CA PHE A 44 4.98 4.42 2.21
C PHE A 44 5.50 5.46 1.23
N LEU A 45 6.21 5.02 0.20
CA LEU A 45 6.64 5.87 -0.90
C LEU A 45 5.53 5.92 -1.95
N LEU A 46 4.69 6.94 -1.89
CA LEU A 46 3.62 7.15 -2.88
C LEU A 46 4.22 7.68 -4.19
N ARG A 47 3.73 7.18 -5.34
CA ARG A 47 4.12 7.59 -6.70
C ARG A 47 5.55 7.23 -7.09
N THR A 48 5.88 5.96 -6.89
CA THR A 48 7.22 5.45 -7.17
C THR A 48 7.14 4.42 -8.29
N ILE A 49 7.91 4.61 -9.37
CA ILE A 49 8.08 3.59 -10.41
C ILE A 49 9.20 2.67 -9.95
N ILE A 50 8.89 1.39 -9.74
CA ILE A 50 9.91 0.36 -9.50
C ILE A 50 10.67 0.13 -10.80
N LEU A 51 11.98 0.34 -10.76
CA LEU A 51 12.88 0.14 -11.90
C LEU A 51 13.52 -1.25 -11.86
N ASN A 52 13.84 -1.73 -10.65
CA ASN A 52 14.41 -3.06 -10.43
C ASN A 52 14.08 -3.56 -9.02
N ILE A 53 14.01 -4.89 -8.87
CA ILE A 53 13.93 -5.58 -7.58
C ILE A 53 15.16 -6.50 -7.50
N ASP A 54 15.98 -6.32 -6.47
CA ASP A 54 17.09 -7.21 -6.14
C ASP A 54 16.66 -8.09 -4.95
N GLU A 55 16.25 -9.33 -5.25
CA GLU A 55 15.73 -10.27 -4.25
C GLU A 55 16.81 -10.78 -3.30
N ASP A 56 18.05 -10.93 -3.77
CA ASP A 56 19.18 -11.39 -2.96
C ASP A 56 19.50 -10.37 -1.85
N ARG A 57 19.38 -9.08 -2.17
CA ARG A 57 19.66 -7.97 -1.25
C ARG A 57 18.41 -7.39 -0.59
N ARG A 58 17.21 -7.80 -1.03
CA ARG A 58 15.90 -7.27 -0.63
C ARG A 58 15.79 -5.75 -0.80
N GLU A 59 16.25 -5.27 -1.95
CA GLU A 59 16.28 -3.86 -2.29
C GLU A 59 15.44 -3.56 -3.53
N ILE A 60 14.78 -2.40 -3.52
CA ILE A 60 14.03 -1.86 -4.66
C ILE A 60 14.69 -0.61 -5.17
N SER A 61 15.11 -0.64 -6.45
CA SER A 61 15.52 0.55 -7.18
C SER A 61 14.30 1.24 -7.75
N PHE A 62 14.19 2.54 -7.56
CA PHE A 62 12.98 3.25 -7.91
C PHE A 62 13.20 4.67 -8.41
N ARG A 63 12.20 5.18 -9.14
CA ARG A 63 12.06 6.60 -9.48
C ARG A 63 10.84 7.16 -8.74
N GLY A 64 11.10 8.12 -7.83
CA GLY A 64 10.07 8.71 -6.99
C GLY A 64 9.43 9.96 -7.59
N GLY A 65 8.23 10.30 -7.12
CA GLY A 65 7.44 11.43 -7.55
C GLY A 65 7.33 12.58 -6.53
N GLY A 66 8.32 12.75 -5.65
CA GLY A 66 8.29 13.72 -4.55
C GLY A 66 9.68 14.21 -4.13
N MET A 67 9.89 14.42 -2.82
CA MET A 67 11.16 14.93 -2.27
C MET A 67 12.35 14.00 -2.57
N VAL A 68 12.09 12.70 -2.73
CA VAL A 68 13.06 11.73 -3.23
C VAL A 68 12.75 11.45 -4.70
N SER A 69 13.65 11.86 -5.60
CA SER A 69 13.46 11.72 -7.05
C SER A 69 13.76 10.32 -7.56
N SER A 70 14.63 9.59 -6.87
CA SER A 70 15.02 8.21 -7.16
C SER A 70 15.89 7.67 -6.03
N GLY A 71 15.98 6.36 -5.88
CA GLY A 71 16.84 5.75 -4.87
C GLY A 71 16.80 4.23 -4.91
N VAL A 72 17.51 3.65 -3.96
CA VAL A 72 17.47 2.22 -3.63
C VAL A 72 17.12 2.14 -2.15
N GLU A 73 16.07 1.40 -1.81
CA GLU A 73 15.63 1.22 -0.43
C GLU A 73 15.34 -0.26 -0.17
N PRO A 74 15.58 -0.76 1.05
CA PRO A 74 15.17 -2.09 1.43
C PRO A 74 13.64 -2.20 1.46
N TYR A 75 13.11 -3.39 1.21
CA TYR A 75 11.68 -3.68 1.35
C TYR A 75 11.42 -4.87 2.27
N ASP A 76 10.24 -4.82 2.91
CA ASP A 76 9.67 -5.93 3.65
C ASP A 76 8.61 -6.64 2.79
N GLU A 77 8.45 -7.94 3.02
CA GLU A 77 7.42 -8.75 2.38
C GLU A 77 6.17 -8.81 3.26
N LEU A 78 5.02 -8.63 2.63
CA LEU A 78 3.73 -8.75 3.29
C LEU A 78 3.05 -10.04 2.81
N TYR A 79 3.00 -11.03 3.68
CA TYR A 79 2.37 -12.31 3.40
C TYR A 79 0.88 -12.25 3.78
N ASP A 80 0.03 -12.66 2.83
CA ASP A 80 -1.40 -12.86 3.03
C ASP A 80 -1.66 -14.36 3.16
N PHE A 81 -2.07 -14.81 4.35
CA PHE A 81 -2.29 -16.23 4.68
C PHE A 81 -3.77 -16.63 4.67
N ARG A 82 -4.62 -15.86 3.98
CA ARG A 82 -6.03 -16.21 3.77
C ARG A 82 -6.19 -17.45 2.90
#